data_AF-A0A183BC04-F1
#
_entry.id   AF-A0A183BC04-F1
#
_cell.length_a   1.000
_cell.length_b   1.000
_cell.length_c   1.000
_cell.angle_alpha   90.00
_cell.angle_beta   90.00
_cell.angle_gamma   90.00
#
_symmetry.space_group_name_H-M   'P 1'
#
loop_
_entity.id
_entity.type
_entity.pdbx_description
1 polymer ?
#
loop_
_entity_poly.entity_id
_entity_poly.type
_entity_poly.pdbx_seq_one_letter_code
_entity_poly.pdbx_strand_id
1 'polypeptide(L)'
;MLHSDTIRPNPTNTYGKKPLSADDEVGQITSLNSKGFLHRQRLNCFYTNAQGFFSKFPEVELRCRTGRWDLIALIETWLTADILDSELRLPGMELLRRDRPTRGGGVLLYYHNSLQCEQIECPFAALDTFWCKLKLTQHDIGLIGASYRPPSSADSSNETLS
;
A
#
# COMPACT_ATOMS: atom_id res chain seq x y z
N MET A 1 -30.87 -32.52 -47.40
CA MET A 1 -29.68 -32.07 -48.14
C MET A 1 -29.23 -30.76 -47.50
N LEU A 2 -28.38 -30.86 -46.48
CA LEU A 2 -27.83 -29.72 -45.74
C LEU A 2 -26.32 -29.80 -45.89
N HIS A 3 -25.71 -28.74 -46.40
CA HIS A 3 -24.26 -28.59 -46.55
C HIS A 3 -23.66 -28.00 -45.27
N SER A 4 -22.49 -28.53 -44.97
CA SER A 4 -21.57 -28.34 -43.85
C SER A 4 -21.05 -26.92 -43.68
N ASP A 5 -20.65 -26.57 -42.46
CA ASP A 5 -19.25 -26.20 -42.20
C ASP A 5 -18.88 -26.42 -40.72
N THR A 6 -17.68 -26.96 -40.53
CA THR A 6 -17.10 -27.43 -39.27
C THR A 6 -16.09 -26.41 -38.75
N ILE A 7 -16.20 -25.97 -37.49
CA ILE A 7 -15.11 -25.29 -36.77
C ILE A 7 -14.82 -26.04 -35.48
N ARG A 8 -13.55 -26.45 -35.34
CA ARG A 8 -12.98 -27.26 -34.26
C ARG A 8 -12.72 -26.41 -33.00
N PRO A 9 -12.79 -26.96 -31.78
CA PRO A 9 -12.29 -26.30 -30.59
C PRO A 9 -10.75 -26.35 -30.50
N ASN A 10 -10.14 -25.23 -30.08
CA ASN A 10 -8.70 -25.05 -29.86
C ASN A 10 -8.33 -25.49 -28.41
N PRO A 11 -7.18 -26.15 -28.17
CA PRO A 11 -6.91 -26.88 -26.94
C PRO A 11 -6.26 -26.04 -25.83
N THR A 12 -6.57 -26.46 -24.61
CA THR A 12 -5.99 -26.11 -23.32
C THR A 12 -4.46 -26.29 -23.33
N ASN A 13 -3.71 -25.24 -23.00
CA ASN A 13 -2.26 -25.33 -22.80
C ASN A 13 -1.98 -25.86 -21.39
N THR A 14 -1.66 -27.15 -21.30
CA THR A 14 -1.11 -27.82 -20.12
C THR A 14 0.42 -27.79 -20.20
N TYR A 15 1.06 -26.99 -19.36
CA TYR A 15 2.52 -27.03 -19.22
C TYR A 15 2.93 -28.36 -18.57
N GLY A 16 3.56 -29.22 -19.39
CA GLY A 16 4.01 -30.56 -19.04
C GLY A 16 5.22 -30.58 -18.11
N LYS A 17 5.19 -31.56 -17.19
CA LYS A 17 6.31 -32.03 -16.38
C LYS A 17 7.28 -32.83 -17.27
N LYS A 18 8.59 -32.59 -17.15
CA LYS A 18 9.65 -33.54 -17.56
C LYS A 18 10.31 -34.11 -16.29
N PRO A 19 10.56 -35.42 -16.18
CA PRO A 19 11.37 -35.99 -15.12
C PRO A 19 12.84 -36.08 -15.57
N LEU A 20 13.79 -35.80 -14.68
CA LEU A 20 15.21 -36.12 -14.84
C LEU A 20 15.73 -36.78 -13.56
N SER A 21 16.58 -37.79 -13.79
CA SER A 21 17.04 -38.85 -12.89
C SER A 21 17.87 -38.37 -11.70
N ALA A 22 17.86 -39.21 -10.66
CA ALA A 22 18.63 -39.11 -9.43
C ALA A 22 20.12 -39.46 -9.61
N ASP A 23 20.95 -38.76 -8.84
CA ASP A 23 22.04 -39.25 -7.97
C ASP A 23 23.29 -38.34 -8.05
N ASP A 24 23.41 -37.44 -7.06
CA ASP A 24 24.65 -37.11 -6.34
C ASP A 24 24.30 -36.14 -5.19
N GLU A 25 24.56 -36.58 -3.95
CA GLU A 25 24.20 -35.87 -2.71
C GLU A 25 25.17 -34.73 -2.31
N VAL A 26 24.65 -33.90 -1.40
CA VAL A 26 25.33 -33.03 -0.40
C VAL A 26 25.44 -31.54 -0.75
N GLY A 27 24.56 -30.75 -0.12
CA GLY A 27 24.71 -29.30 0.01
C GLY A 27 23.43 -28.61 0.47
N GLN A 28 23.15 -28.63 1.79
CA GLN A 28 22.14 -27.76 2.39
C GLN A 28 22.45 -26.29 2.10
N ILE A 29 21.56 -25.58 1.40
CA ILE A 29 21.16 -24.21 1.75
C ILE A 29 19.65 -24.09 1.51
N THR A 30 18.90 -24.33 2.57
CA THR A 30 17.58 -23.75 2.80
C THR A 30 17.69 -22.23 2.82
N SER A 31 17.29 -21.57 1.74
CA SER A 31 16.88 -20.16 1.80
C SER A 31 15.50 -20.04 1.16
N LEU A 32 14.50 -20.54 1.90
CA LEU A 32 13.19 -19.90 1.83
C LEU A 32 13.45 -18.47 2.29
N ASN A 33 13.30 -17.50 1.37
CA ASN A 33 13.27 -16.08 1.68
C ASN A 33 12.13 -15.83 2.68
N SER A 34 12.39 -16.06 3.95
CA SER A 34 11.57 -15.49 5.00
C SER A 34 11.80 -13.99 4.90
N LYS A 35 10.77 -13.24 4.49
CA LYS A 35 10.66 -11.84 4.90
C LYS A 35 10.60 -11.87 6.44
N GLY A 36 11.77 -11.96 7.07
CA GLY A 36 11.90 -12.01 8.53
C GLY A 36 11.18 -10.81 9.11
N PHE A 37 10.40 -11.03 10.16
CA PHE A 37 9.76 -9.93 10.86
C PHE A 37 10.86 -9.03 11.41
N LEU A 38 10.92 -7.78 10.94
CA LEU A 38 11.80 -6.81 11.55
C LEU A 38 11.23 -6.49 12.93
N HIS A 39 11.93 -6.90 13.99
CA HIS A 39 11.64 -6.49 15.35
C HIS A 39 11.91 -5.00 15.50
N ARG A 40 10.96 -4.17 15.05
CA ARG A 40 11.14 -2.72 14.95
C ARG A 40 10.51 -2.08 16.19
N GLN A 41 11.34 -1.81 17.20
CA GLN A 41 10.88 -1.25 18.49
C GLN A 41 10.40 0.20 18.41
N ARG A 42 10.73 0.91 17.31
CA ARG A 42 10.34 2.31 17.10
C ARG A 42 10.04 2.54 15.63
N LEU A 43 8.98 3.29 15.35
CA LEU A 43 8.64 3.76 14.02
C LEU A 43 8.96 5.26 13.91
N ASN A 44 9.69 5.63 12.87
CA ASN A 44 9.89 7.04 12.52
C ASN A 44 8.78 7.50 11.58
N CYS A 45 7.88 8.33 12.09
CA CYS A 45 6.69 8.77 11.37
C CYS A 45 6.75 10.27 11.05
N PHE A 46 6.31 10.65 9.86
CA PHE A 46 6.03 12.03 9.49
C PHE A 46 4.55 12.19 9.14
N TYR A 47 3.93 13.27 9.61
CA TYR A 47 2.53 13.58 9.31
C TYR A 47 2.41 15.06 8.96
N THR A 48 1.72 15.40 7.86
CA THR A 48 1.45 16.80 7.55
C THR A 48 0.20 16.99 6.70
N ASN A 49 -0.36 18.20 6.79
CA ASN A 49 -1.41 18.67 5.90
C ASN A 49 -0.77 19.29 4.65
N ALA A 50 -0.94 18.63 3.51
CA ALA A 50 -0.26 18.97 2.27
C ALA A 50 -0.93 20.13 1.52
N GLN A 51 -2.24 20.35 1.65
CA GLN A 51 -2.99 21.37 0.88
C GLN A 51 -2.55 21.46 -0.59
N GLY A 52 -2.60 20.32 -1.29
CA GLY A 52 -2.00 20.18 -2.62
C GLY A 52 -0.59 19.58 -2.54
N PHE A 53 -0.52 18.26 -2.67
CA PHE A 53 0.72 17.49 -2.52
C PHE A 53 1.59 17.50 -3.76
N PHE A 54 1.00 17.41 -4.96
CA PHE A 54 1.76 17.19 -6.20
C PHE A 54 2.86 18.25 -6.43
N SER A 55 2.56 19.53 -6.18
CA SER A 55 3.54 20.62 -6.30
C SER A 55 4.67 20.58 -5.25
N LYS A 56 4.46 19.87 -4.14
CA LYS A 56 5.40 19.72 -3.01
C LYS A 56 6.18 18.41 -3.06
N PHE A 57 5.84 17.52 -4.00
CA PHE A 57 6.43 16.19 -4.10
C PHE A 57 7.97 16.21 -4.17
N PRO A 58 8.65 17.08 -4.95
CA PRO A 58 10.11 17.10 -5.00
C PRO A 58 10.78 17.39 -3.65
N GLU A 59 10.17 18.25 -2.83
CA GLU A 59 10.68 18.56 -1.49
C GLU A 59 10.53 17.36 -0.54
N VAL A 60 9.38 16.69 -0.61
CA VAL A 60 9.13 15.49 0.18
C VAL A 60 10.07 14.37 -0.25
N GLU A 61 10.28 14.17 -1.55
CA GLU A 61 11.22 13.19 -2.08
C GLU A 61 12.64 13.43 -1.54
N LEU A 62 13.11 14.68 -1.58
CA LEU A 62 14.43 15.03 -1.03
C LEU A 62 14.52 14.70 0.46
N ARG A 63 13.50 15.06 1.25
CA ARG A 63 13.44 14.74 2.70
C ARG A 63 13.39 13.25 2.97
N CYS A 64 12.75 12.47 2.09
CA CYS A 64 12.71 11.01 2.21
C CYS A 64 14.08 10.39 1.96
N ARG A 65 14.83 10.91 0.98
CA ARG A 65 16.19 10.43 0.68
C ARG A 65 17.19 10.73 1.80
N THR A 66 17.04 11.87 2.47
CA THR A 66 17.95 12.28 3.57
C THR A 66 17.49 11.78 4.94
N GLY A 67 16.20 11.50 5.09
CA GLY A 67 15.59 11.03 6.33
C GLY A 67 15.60 9.51 6.46
N ARG A 68 15.25 9.02 7.65
CA ARG A 68 14.92 7.61 7.89
C ARG A 68 13.47 7.51 8.33
N TRP A 69 12.56 7.49 7.36
CA TRP A 69 11.12 7.41 7.61
C TRP A 69 10.60 5.99 7.40
N ASP A 70 9.82 5.54 8.37
CA ASP A 70 9.07 4.29 8.28
C ASP A 70 7.69 4.53 7.71
N LEU A 71 7.07 5.65 8.06
CA LEU A 71 5.73 6.04 7.64
C LEU A 71 5.68 7.53 7.34
N ILE A 72 4.98 7.91 6.27
CA ILE A 72 4.69 9.30 5.94
C ILE A 72 3.21 9.42 5.60
N ALA A 73 2.45 10.11 6.44
CA ALA A 73 1.03 10.34 6.24
C ALA A 73 0.78 11.79 5.80
N LEU A 74 0.04 11.95 4.71
CA LEU A 74 -0.30 13.22 4.11
C LEU A 74 -1.81 13.31 3.99
N ILE A 75 -2.40 14.39 4.49
CA ILE A 75 -3.82 14.70 4.32
C ILE A 75 -3.97 15.95 3.45
N GLU A 76 -5.18 16.18 2.91
CA GLU A 76 -5.45 17.29 1.99
C GLU A 76 -4.49 17.27 0.78
N THR A 77 -4.30 16.08 0.21
CA THR A 77 -3.36 15.88 -0.89
C THR A 77 -3.83 16.54 -2.18
N TRP A 78 -5.15 16.66 -2.37
CA TRP A 78 -5.81 17.20 -3.57
C TRP A 78 -5.34 16.50 -4.86
N LEU A 79 -4.89 15.25 -4.74
CA LEU A 79 -4.57 14.41 -5.87
C LEU A 79 -5.86 13.98 -6.56
N THR A 80 -5.76 13.71 -7.86
CA THR A 80 -6.84 13.12 -8.63
C THR A 80 -6.35 11.85 -9.32
N ALA A 81 -7.30 11.09 -9.88
CA ALA A 81 -7.03 9.82 -10.54
C ALA A 81 -6.18 9.95 -11.82
N ASP A 82 -5.98 11.18 -12.31
CA ASP A 82 -5.11 11.49 -13.45
C ASP A 82 -3.61 11.40 -13.12
N ILE A 83 -3.23 11.66 -11.86
CA ILE A 83 -1.87 11.50 -11.37
C ILE A 83 -1.67 10.03 -11.05
N LEU A 84 -0.72 9.38 -11.70
CA LEU A 84 -0.43 7.96 -11.47
C LEU A 84 0.41 7.74 -10.21
N ASP A 85 0.25 6.59 -9.57
CA ASP A 85 1.10 6.19 -8.43
C ASP A 85 2.59 6.18 -8.80
N SER A 86 2.90 5.90 -10.08
CA SER A 86 4.26 5.93 -10.60
C SER A 86 4.90 7.31 -10.58
N GLU A 87 4.10 8.38 -10.66
CA GLU A 87 4.57 9.77 -10.59
C GLU A 87 4.86 10.21 -9.16
N LEU A 88 4.36 9.46 -8.18
CA LEU A 88 4.49 9.75 -6.75
C LEU A 88 5.43 8.77 -6.04
N ARG A 89 6.30 8.06 -6.78
CA ARG A 89 7.16 7.03 -6.17
C ARG A 89 8.29 7.62 -5.34
N LEU A 90 8.34 7.18 -4.09
CA LEU A 90 9.48 7.42 -3.21
C LEU A 90 10.37 6.17 -3.17
N PRO A 91 11.70 6.30 -3.38
CA PRO A 91 12.61 5.16 -3.27
C PRO A 91 12.53 4.48 -1.90
N GLY A 92 12.40 3.15 -1.89
CA GLY A 92 12.33 2.37 -0.65
C GLY A 92 11.01 2.50 0.12
N MET A 93 9.98 3.11 -0.49
CA MET A 93 8.63 3.16 0.06
C MET A 93 7.57 2.64 -0.92
N GLU A 94 6.54 2.04 -0.36
CA GLU A 94 5.27 1.75 -1.01
C GLU A 94 4.26 2.83 -0.61
N LEU A 95 3.20 3.01 -1.41
CA LEU A 95 2.18 4.03 -1.18
C LEU A 95 0.78 3.44 -1.24
N LEU A 96 -0.10 3.98 -0.40
CA LEU A 96 -1.54 3.79 -0.45
C LEU A 96 -2.20 5.16 -0.41
N ARG A 97 -3.26 5.36 -1.19
CA ARG A 97 -3.98 6.64 -1.19
C ARG A 97 -5.48 6.45 -1.36
N ARG A 98 -6.20 7.48 -0.94
CA ARG A 98 -7.61 7.65 -1.22
C ARG A 98 -7.83 9.09 -1.66
N ASP A 99 -8.09 9.25 -2.95
CA ASP A 99 -8.32 10.54 -3.57
C ASP A 99 -9.79 10.94 -3.47
N ARG A 100 -10.06 12.25 -3.49
CA ARG A 100 -11.42 12.79 -3.47
C ARG A 100 -11.69 13.48 -4.81
N PRO A 101 -12.85 13.24 -5.47
CA PRO A 101 -13.14 13.80 -6.79
C PRO A 101 -13.50 15.31 -6.78
N THR A 102 -13.27 16.01 -5.67
CA THR A 102 -13.67 17.41 -5.46
C THR A 102 -12.45 18.27 -5.17
N ARG A 103 -12.59 19.60 -5.22
CA ARG A 103 -11.58 20.51 -4.65
C ARG A 103 -11.47 20.25 -3.14
N GLY A 104 -10.30 19.86 -2.66
CA GLY A 104 -10.07 19.59 -1.24
C GLY A 104 -10.20 18.12 -0.83
N GLY A 105 -9.47 17.73 0.21
CA GLY A 105 -9.49 16.40 0.80
C GLY A 105 -8.43 15.44 0.26
N GLY A 106 -8.63 14.15 0.53
CA GLY A 106 -7.74 13.08 0.12
C GLY A 106 -6.60 12.81 1.10
N VAL A 107 -6.17 11.56 1.14
CA VAL A 107 -5.15 11.05 2.06
C VAL A 107 -4.18 10.13 1.34
N LEU A 108 -2.90 10.23 1.68
CA LEU A 108 -1.84 9.37 1.15
C LEU A 108 -0.94 8.91 2.30
N LEU A 109 -0.64 7.62 2.33
CA LEU A 109 0.31 7.00 3.24
C LEU A 109 1.45 6.38 2.43
N TYR A 110 2.68 6.82 2.70
CA TYR A 110 3.86 6.04 2.37
C TYR A 110 4.29 5.18 3.54
N TYR A 111 4.76 3.97 3.26
CA TYR A 111 5.38 3.08 4.24
C TYR A 111 6.62 2.41 3.67
N HIS A 112 7.63 2.20 4.50
CA HIS A 112 8.86 1.57 4.07
C HIS A 112 8.64 0.11 3.65
N ASN A 113 9.27 -0.33 2.55
CA ASN A 113 9.07 -1.65 1.91
C ASN A 113 9.34 -2.85 2.84
N SER A 114 10.10 -2.60 3.91
CA SER A 114 10.41 -3.62 4.91
C SER A 114 9.26 -3.89 5.89
N LEU A 115 8.22 -3.06 5.88
CA LEU A 115 7.05 -3.18 6.74
C LEU A 115 5.97 -3.97 6.01
N GLN A 116 5.23 -4.81 6.75
CA GLN A 116 4.02 -5.43 6.23
C GLN A 116 2.84 -4.56 6.63
N CYS A 117 2.32 -3.80 5.66
CA CYS A 117 1.20 -2.90 5.80
C CYS A 117 0.00 -3.46 5.01
N GLU A 118 -1.16 -3.55 5.63
CA GLU A 118 -2.39 -3.98 5.00
C GLU A 118 -3.47 -2.92 5.23
N GLN A 119 -4.01 -2.36 4.14
CA GLN A 119 -5.12 -1.41 4.23
C GLN A 119 -6.37 -2.11 4.76
N ILE A 120 -7.00 -1.50 5.76
CA ILE A 120 -8.30 -1.91 6.25
C ILE A 120 -9.37 -1.10 5.52
N GLU A 121 -10.21 -1.79 4.76
CA GLU A 121 -11.45 -1.20 4.27
C GLU A 121 -12.46 -1.13 5.41
N CYS A 122 -12.87 0.09 5.76
CA CYS A 122 -13.96 0.33 6.67
C CYS A 122 -15.09 1.00 5.87
N PRO A 123 -16.21 0.30 5.59
CA PRO A 123 -17.31 0.84 4.79
C PRO A 123 -17.94 2.11 5.37
N PHE A 124 -17.79 2.32 6.67
CA PHE A 124 -18.36 3.45 7.41
C PHE A 124 -17.32 4.55 7.70
N ALA A 125 -16.06 4.38 7.29
CA ALA A 125 -15.06 5.41 7.48
C ALA A 125 -15.33 6.62 6.60
N ALA A 126 -15.09 7.81 7.15
CA ALA A 126 -15.11 9.03 6.37
C ALA A 126 -14.14 8.92 5.17
N LEU A 127 -14.47 9.60 4.07
CA LEU A 127 -13.66 9.60 2.85
C LEU A 127 -12.22 10.08 3.10
N ASP A 128 -12.02 10.93 4.11
CA ASP A 128 -10.72 11.47 4.50
C ASP A 128 -10.05 10.69 5.64
N THR A 129 -10.46 9.43 5.86
CA THR A 129 -9.88 8.54 6.87
C THR A 129 -9.30 7.28 6.25
N PHE A 130 -8.05 7.00 6.58
CA PHE A 130 -7.31 5.83 6.17
C PHE A 130 -7.00 4.96 7.39
N TRP A 131 -7.11 3.63 7.27
CA TRP A 131 -6.74 2.68 8.32
C TRP A 131 -5.87 1.57 7.75
N CYS A 132 -4.83 1.19 8.49
CA CYS A 132 -3.92 0.12 8.11
C CYS A 132 -3.51 -0.73 9.31
N LYS A 133 -3.40 -2.03 9.09
CA LYS A 133 -2.68 -2.93 10.00
C LYS A 133 -1.21 -2.93 9.62
N LEU A 134 -0.37 -2.67 10.60
CA LEU A 134 1.07 -2.77 10.47
C LEU A 134 1.55 -3.94 11.32
N LYS A 135 2.19 -4.93 10.70
CA LYS A 135 2.82 -6.00 11.47
C LYS A 135 4.15 -5.53 12.03
N LEU A 136 4.23 -5.40 13.36
CA LEU A 136 5.40 -4.88 14.07
C LEU A 136 6.37 -6.00 14.46
N THR A 137 5.82 -7.15 14.88
CA THR A 137 6.58 -8.37 15.18
C THR A 137 5.80 -9.58 14.68
N GLN A 138 6.25 -10.80 14.97
CA GLN A 138 5.48 -12.01 14.65
C GLN A 138 4.10 -12.01 15.34
N HIS A 139 4.01 -11.43 16.54
CA HIS A 139 2.83 -11.47 17.40
C HIS A 139 2.17 -10.09 17.60
N ASP A 140 2.87 -9.00 17.26
CA ASP A 140 2.38 -7.64 17.47
C ASP A 140 1.89 -7.01 16.17
N ILE A 141 0.67 -6.50 16.20
CA ILE A 141 0.05 -5.74 15.12
C ILE A 141 -0.32 -4.36 15.65
N GLY A 142 0.18 -3.31 15.00
CA GLY A 142 -0.23 -1.93 15.22
C GLY A 142 -1.35 -1.54 14.26
N LEU A 143 -2.34 -0.79 14.75
CA LEU A 143 -3.33 -0.14 13.90
C LEU A 143 -2.92 1.33 13.69
N ILE A 144 -2.87 1.77 12.44
CA ILE A 144 -2.47 3.13 12.08
C ILE A 144 -3.60 3.77 11.30
N GLY A 145 -4.02 4.94 11.76
CA GLY A 145 -5.04 5.76 11.11
C GLY A 145 -4.49 7.12 10.71
N ALA A 146 -4.86 7.60 9.53
CA ALA A 146 -4.71 8.99 9.15
C ALA A 146 -6.11 9.56 8.90
N SER A 147 -6.50 10.58 9.63
CA SER A 147 -7.82 11.20 9.49
C SER A 147 -7.69 12.71 9.48
N TYR A 148 -8.44 13.36 8.60
CA TYR A 148 -8.65 14.79 8.66
C TYR A 148 -10.06 15.11 9.18
N ARG A 149 -10.12 16.07 10.10
CA ARG A 149 -11.37 16.64 10.61
C ARG A 149 -11.53 18.06 10.06
N PRO A 150 -12.48 18.31 9.15
CA PRO A 150 -12.75 19.66 8.67
C PRO A 150 -13.17 20.58 9.83
N PRO A 151 -12.79 21.87 9.82
CA PRO A 151 -13.11 22.80 10.91
C PRO A 151 -14.63 23.03 11.12
N SER A 152 -15.47 22.66 10.15
CA SER A 152 -16.93 22.75 10.23
C SER A 152 -17.63 21.51 10.79
N SER A 153 -16.89 20.48 11.21
CA SER A 153 -17.49 19.26 11.78
C SER A 153 -18.09 19.56 13.16
N ALA A 154 -19.41 19.35 13.31
CA ALA A 154 -20.08 19.45 14.61
C ALA A 154 -19.47 18.45 15.62
N ASP A 155 -19.42 18.85 16.89
CA ASP A 155 -18.83 18.06 17.99
C ASP A 155 -19.41 16.64 18.13
N SER A 156 -20.62 16.40 17.60
CA SER A 156 -21.30 15.09 17.58
C SER A 156 -20.59 13.99 16.80
N SER A 157 -19.54 14.31 16.03
CA SER A 157 -18.75 13.29 15.29
C SER A 157 -17.70 12.56 16.16
N ASN A 158 -17.50 12.97 17.42
CA ASN A 158 -16.56 12.31 18.34
C ASN A 158 -17.09 11.01 18.95
N GLU A 159 -18.40 10.77 18.90
CA GLU A 159 -19.07 9.63 19.55
C GLU A 159 -18.83 8.29 18.82
N THR A 160 -18.25 8.31 17.61
CA THR A 160 -17.98 7.10 16.81
C THR A 160 -16.52 6.61 16.93
N LEU A 161 -15.71 7.28 17.75
CA LEU A 161 -14.29 6.93 17.98
C LEU A 161 -13.99 6.44 19.41
N SER A 162 -15.02 6.20 20.22
CA SER A 162 -14.92 5.63 21.58
C SER A 162 -15.39 4.18 21.64
#